data_AF-A0A645EV87-F1
#
_entry.id   AF-A0A645EV87-F1
#
_cell.length_a   1.000
_cell.length_b   1.000
_cell.length_c   1.000
_cell.angle_alpha   90.00
_cell.angle_beta   90.00
_cell.angle_gamma   90.00
#
_symmetry.space_group_name_H-M   'P 1'
#
loop_
_entity.id
_entity.type
_entity.pdbx_description
1 polymer ?
#
loop_
_entity_poly.entity_id
_entity_poly.type
_entity_poly.pdbx_seq_one_letter_code
_entity_poly.pdbx_strand_id
1 'polypeptide(L)'
;MPAFVKEELFARGVPFAETNDLEGSIAQLDVLYMSRVQRERFISEEEYLRLKDFFILTAEKMALAKKDMIVMHPLPRINEIATEVDGDPRAAYFEQVKFGMFVRMALIMKLLGAEEPRA
;
A
#
# COMPACT_ATOMS: atom_id res chain seq x y z
N MET A 1 -1.78 -12.60 -5.91
CA MET A 1 -0.85 -13.00 -4.82
C MET A 1 -0.22 -14.35 -5.17
N PRO A 2 1.08 -14.61 -4.90
CA PRO A 2 1.68 -15.92 -5.10
C PRO A 2 0.92 -17.03 -4.36
N ALA A 3 0.88 -18.24 -4.93
CA ALA A 3 0.09 -19.37 -4.42
C ALA A 3 0.46 -19.77 -2.99
N PHE A 4 1.76 -19.87 -2.67
CA PHE A 4 2.24 -20.28 -1.35
C PHE A 4 1.75 -19.37 -0.21
N VAL A 5 1.58 -18.07 -0.47
CA VAL A 5 1.04 -17.13 0.53
C VAL A 5 -0.45 -17.42 0.77
N LYS A 6 -1.21 -17.68 -0.29
CA LYS A 6 -2.64 -17.99 -0.19
C LYS A 6 -2.88 -19.32 0.54
N GLU A 7 -2.04 -20.32 0.26
CA GLU A 7 -2.06 -21.61 0.95
C GLU A 7 -1.76 -21.45 2.45
N GLU A 8 -0.79 -20.61 2.82
CA GLU A 8 -0.49 -20.30 4.22
C GLU A 8 -1.67 -19.61 4.92
N LEU A 9 -2.30 -18.62 4.27
CA LEU A 9 -3.48 -17.95 4.82
C LEU A 9 -4.64 -18.94 5.05
N PHE A 10 -4.89 -19.82 4.07
CA PHE A 10 -5.91 -20.86 4.17
C PHE A 10 -5.62 -21.83 5.31
N ALA A 11 -4.38 -22.32 5.43
CA ALA A 11 -3.97 -23.23 6.50
C ALA A 11 -4.11 -22.61 7.90
N ARG A 12 -3.94 -21.29 8.02
CA ARG A 12 -4.13 -20.54 9.27
C ARG A 12 -5.59 -20.12 9.52
N GLY A 13 -6.52 -20.44 8.61
CA GLY A 13 -7.93 -20.04 8.71
C GLY A 13 -8.15 -18.53 8.57
N VAL A 14 -7.22 -17.81 7.93
CA VAL A 14 -7.35 -16.36 7.68
C VAL A 14 -8.19 -16.16 6.41
N PRO A 15 -9.37 -15.52 6.50
CA PRO A 15 -10.21 -15.29 5.33
C PRO A 15 -9.57 -14.27 4.39
N PHE A 16 -9.70 -14.51 3.08
CA PHE A 16 -9.31 -13.56 2.05
C PHE A 16 -10.26 -13.65 0.85
N ALA A 17 -10.32 -12.58 0.06
CA ALA A 17 -11.01 -12.53 -1.21
C ALA A 17 -10.10 -11.88 -2.27
N GLU A 18 -10.24 -12.31 -3.52
CA GLU A 18 -9.57 -11.71 -4.67
C GLU A 18 -10.62 -10.98 -5.52
N THR A 19 -10.32 -9.76 -5.94
CA THR A 19 -11.23 -8.90 -6.73
C THR A 19 -10.43 -8.10 -7.75
N ASN A 20 -11.07 -7.81 -8.87
CA ASN A 20 -10.54 -6.90 -9.90
C ASN A 20 -11.26 -5.55 -9.89
N ASP A 21 -12.14 -5.31 -8.92
CA ASP A 21 -12.96 -4.11 -8.80
C ASP A 21 -12.57 -3.34 -7.53
N LEU A 22 -11.79 -2.27 -7.73
CA LEU A 22 -11.40 -1.37 -6.64
C LEU A 22 -12.60 -0.56 -6.14
N GLU A 23 -13.45 -0.07 -7.03
CA GLU A 23 -14.58 0.82 -6.69
C GLU A 23 -15.64 0.09 -5.87
N GLY A 24 -16.01 -1.13 -6.28
CA GLY A 24 -16.95 -1.95 -5.52
C GLY A 24 -16.42 -2.44 -4.18
N SER A 25 -15.09 -2.45 -4.00
CA SER A 25 -14.45 -2.98 -2.78
C SER A 25 -14.04 -1.89 -1.79
N ILE A 26 -13.77 -0.66 -2.23
CA ILE A 26 -13.13 0.37 -1.40
C ILE A 26 -13.97 0.78 -0.17
N ALA A 27 -15.31 0.69 -0.27
CA ALA A 27 -16.22 1.05 0.81
C ALA A 27 -16.11 0.13 2.04
N GLN A 28 -15.55 -1.07 1.90
CA GLN A 28 -15.41 -2.04 3.00
C GLN A 28 -14.03 -1.99 3.66
N LEU A 29 -13.05 -1.31 3.06
CA LEU A 29 -11.67 -1.32 3.53
C LEU A 29 -11.47 -0.35 4.70
N ASP A 30 -10.61 -0.75 5.65
CA ASP A 30 -10.06 0.15 6.67
C ASP A 30 -8.65 0.64 6.28
N VAL A 31 -7.92 -0.16 5.51
CA VAL A 31 -6.60 0.18 4.96
C VAL A 31 -6.56 -0.21 3.49
N LEU A 32 -6.27 0.75 2.62
CA LEU A 32 -5.94 0.52 1.22
C LEU A 32 -4.43 0.60 1.04
N TYR A 33 -3.78 -0.57 0.96
CA TYR A 33 -2.33 -0.66 0.73
C TYR A 33 -2.04 -0.82 -0.77
N MET A 34 -1.65 0.27 -1.42
CA MET A 34 -1.37 0.27 -2.86
C MET A 34 0.10 -0.04 -3.14
N SER A 35 0.38 -0.54 -4.34
CA SER A 35 1.74 -0.82 -4.82
C SER A 35 1.91 -0.43 -6.27
N ARG A 36 3.10 0.05 -6.63
CA ARG A 36 3.46 0.26 -8.04
C ARG A 36 3.49 -1.05 -8.83
N VAL A 37 3.09 -0.98 -10.09
CA VAL A 37 3.36 -2.04 -11.06
C VAL A 37 4.86 -2.00 -11.40
N GLN A 38 5.56 -3.09 -11.11
CA GLN A 38 7.02 -3.17 -11.24
C GLN A 38 7.42 -3.51 -12.68
N ARG A 39 7.63 -2.49 -13.53
CA ARG A 39 8.05 -2.63 -14.93
C ARG A 39 9.20 -3.61 -15.11
N GLU A 40 10.17 -3.57 -14.20
CA GLU A 40 11.37 -4.41 -14.23
C GLU A 40 11.10 -5.93 -14.06
N ARG A 41 9.88 -6.33 -13.72
CA ARG A 41 9.48 -7.74 -13.57
C ARG A 41 8.75 -8.31 -14.79
N PHE A 42 8.44 -7.47 -15.78
CA PHE A 42 7.75 -7.89 -17.00
C PHE A 42 8.75 -8.26 -18.09
N ILE A 43 8.47 -9.37 -18.77
CA ILE A 43 9.22 -9.78 -19.97
C ILE A 43 8.69 -9.03 -21.20
N SER A 44 7.38 -8.75 -21.23
CA SER A 44 6.71 -8.01 -22.30
C SER A 44 6.35 -6.60 -21.88
N GLU A 45 6.76 -5.61 -22.67
CA GLU A 45 6.38 -4.21 -22.47
C GLU A 45 4.88 -3.98 -22.67
N GLU A 46 4.25 -4.71 -23.60
CA GLU A 46 2.82 -4.63 -23.86
C GLU A 46 1.99 -5.06 -22.63
N GLU A 47 2.43 -6.13 -21.95
CA GLU A 47 1.76 -6.61 -20.74
C GLU A 47 1.86 -5.59 -19.60
N TYR A 48 3.04 -4.96 -19.45
CA TYR A 48 3.24 -3.88 -18.50
C TYR A 48 2.32 -2.69 -18.79
N LEU A 49 2.26 -2.23 -20.06
CA LEU A 49 1.43 -1.09 -20.45
C LEU A 49 -0.07 -1.34 -20.20
N ARG A 50 -0.52 -2.58 -20.37
CA ARG A 50 -1.91 -2.97 -20.08
C ARG A 50 -2.24 -2.92 -18.58
N LEU A 51 -1.28 -3.26 -17.72
CA LEU A 51 -1.52 -3.39 -16.28
C LEU A 51 -1.18 -2.15 -15.46
N LYS A 52 -0.26 -1.29 -15.95
CA LYS A 52 0.24 -0.14 -15.16
C LYS A 52 -0.83 0.85 -14.72
N ASP A 53 -1.91 0.98 -15.50
CA ASP A 53 -3.02 1.92 -15.26
C ASP A 53 -4.31 1.19 -14.83
N PHE A 54 -4.24 -0.10 -14.50
CA PHE A 54 -5.42 -0.90 -14.20
C PHE A 54 -6.10 -0.51 -12.88
N PHE A 55 -5.29 -0.14 -11.86
CA PHE A 55 -5.76 0.33 -10.57
C PHE A 55 -5.21 1.72 -10.28
N ILE A 56 -5.96 2.75 -10.69
CA ILE A 56 -5.68 4.15 -10.36
C ILE A 56 -6.65 4.59 -9.27
N LEU A 57 -6.12 5.11 -8.16
CA LEU A 57 -6.89 5.77 -7.12
C LEU A 57 -7.01 7.27 -7.43
N THR A 58 -8.24 7.76 -7.48
CA THR A 58 -8.60 9.17 -7.74
C THR A 58 -9.40 9.74 -6.57
N ALA A 59 -9.59 11.06 -6.53
CA ALA A 59 -10.43 11.71 -5.53
C ALA A 59 -11.90 11.24 -5.61
N GLU A 60 -12.39 10.94 -6.81
CA GLU A 60 -13.73 10.36 -7.03
C GLU A 60 -13.88 9.00 -6.34
N LYS A 61 -12.90 8.10 -6.51
CA LYS A 61 -12.90 6.79 -5.83
C LYS A 61 -12.77 6.92 -4.32
N MET A 62 -11.99 7.89 -3.86
CA MET A 62 -11.86 8.21 -2.44
C MET A 62 -13.18 8.70 -1.81
N ALA A 63 -14.13 9.21 -2.59
CA ALA A 63 -15.46 9.58 -2.10
C ALA A 63 -16.32 8.35 -1.72
N LEU A 64 -16.01 7.17 -2.28
CA LEU A 64 -16.67 5.90 -1.95
C LEU A 64 -16.07 5.22 -0.70
N ALA A 65 -14.86 5.61 -0.31
CA ALA A 65 -14.15 5.02 0.83
C ALA A 65 -14.74 5.46 2.17
N LYS A 66 -14.53 4.65 3.22
CA LYS A 66 -14.87 5.04 4.60
C LYS A 66 -14.16 6.34 5.00
N LYS A 67 -14.76 7.09 5.91
CA LYS A 67 -14.22 8.38 6.40
C LYS A 67 -12.91 8.22 7.17
N ASP A 68 -12.69 7.05 7.78
CA ASP A 68 -11.55 6.68 8.62
C ASP A 68 -10.61 5.66 7.95
N MET A 69 -10.89 5.25 6.71
CA MET A 69 -9.97 4.40 5.94
C MET A 69 -8.67 5.18 5.67
N ILE A 70 -7.50 4.54 5.81
CA ILE A 70 -6.23 5.13 5.40
C ILE A 70 -5.70 4.54 4.10
N VAL A 71 -4.99 5.36 3.32
CA VAL A 71 -4.26 4.94 2.11
C VAL A 71 -2.77 4.84 2.43
N MET A 72 -2.18 3.68 2.17
CA MET A 72 -0.75 3.42 2.36
C MET A 72 -0.10 3.06 1.03
N HIS A 73 1.19 3.38 0.89
CA HIS A 73 1.96 3.08 -0.31
C HIS A 73 3.46 3.07 0.03
N PRO A 74 4.23 2.05 -0.39
CA PRO A 74 5.64 1.94 -0.05
C PRO A 74 6.56 2.96 -0.76
N LEU A 75 6.06 3.57 -1.84
CA LEU A 75 6.75 4.52 -2.72
C LEU A 75 7.98 3.91 -3.45
N PRO A 76 8.51 4.57 -4.51
CA PRO A 76 7.90 5.68 -5.25
C PRO A 76 6.60 5.26 -5.94
N ARG A 77 5.66 6.19 -6.11
CA ARG A 77 4.48 5.98 -6.95
C ARG A 77 4.71 6.47 -8.37
N ILE A 78 4.01 5.90 -9.35
CA ILE A 78 4.02 6.35 -10.74
C ILE A 78 2.71 7.08 -11.05
N ASN A 79 1.65 6.32 -11.30
CA ASN A 79 0.33 6.83 -11.70
C ASN A 79 -0.82 6.19 -10.91
N GLU A 80 -0.54 5.15 -10.14
CA GLU A 80 -1.51 4.35 -9.39
C GLU A 80 -2.24 5.14 -8.30
N ILE A 81 -1.71 6.29 -7.88
CA ILE A 81 -2.39 7.25 -7.00
C ILE A 81 -2.28 8.63 -7.64
N ALA A 82 -3.42 9.23 -7.99
CA ALA A 82 -3.47 10.58 -8.55
C ALA A 82 -3.00 11.61 -7.50
N THR A 83 -2.32 12.67 -7.95
CA THR A 83 -1.76 13.71 -7.07
C THR A 83 -2.83 14.47 -6.29
N GLU A 84 -4.04 14.57 -6.81
CA GLU A 84 -5.20 15.14 -6.10
C GLU A 84 -5.54 14.42 -4.78
N VAL A 85 -5.16 13.14 -4.64
CA VAL A 85 -5.36 12.36 -3.41
C VAL A 85 -4.42 12.82 -2.29
N ASP A 86 -3.33 13.53 -2.59
CA ASP A 86 -2.36 14.01 -1.59
C ASP A 86 -2.97 14.97 -0.57
N GLY A 87 -4.01 15.71 -0.97
CA GLY A 87 -4.73 16.62 -0.09
C GLY A 87 -5.75 15.93 0.82
N ASP A 88 -6.03 14.64 0.62
CA ASP A 88 -6.97 13.89 1.45
C ASP A 88 -6.32 13.56 2.81
N PRO A 89 -6.94 13.87 3.96
CA PRO A 89 -6.38 13.57 5.27
C PRO A 89 -6.15 12.06 5.52
N ARG A 90 -6.74 11.19 4.69
CA ARG A 90 -6.56 9.74 4.74
C ARG A 90 -5.29 9.26 4.03
N ALA A 91 -4.59 10.13 3.29
CA ALA A 91 -3.38 9.81 2.55
C ALA A 91 -2.15 9.67 3.48
N ALA A 92 -1.95 8.49 4.05
CA ALA A 92 -0.95 8.22 5.08
C ALA A 92 0.46 7.88 4.54
N TYR A 93 0.65 7.76 3.23
CA TYR A 93 1.92 7.28 2.66
C TYR A 93 3.14 8.18 2.91
N PHE A 94 2.97 9.49 3.09
CA PHE A 94 4.08 10.37 3.50
C PHE A 94 4.44 10.20 4.98
N GLU A 95 3.43 10.08 5.86
CA GLU A 95 3.64 9.77 7.27
C GLU A 95 4.27 8.39 7.45
N GLN A 96 3.83 7.40 6.67
CA GLN A 96 4.40 6.05 6.62
C GLN A 96 5.93 6.08 6.36
N VAL A 97 6.41 6.89 5.42
CA VAL A 97 7.85 7.02 5.15
C VAL A 97 8.59 7.63 6.35
N LYS A 98 8.00 8.65 6.99
CA LYS A 98 8.55 9.25 8.21
C LYS A 98 8.62 8.21 9.33
N PHE A 99 7.57 7.40 9.52
CA PHE A 99 7.58 6.31 10.50
C PHE A 99 8.63 5.24 10.18
N GLY A 100 8.90 5.00 8.89
CA GLY A 100 10.00 4.15 8.46
C GLY A 100 11.38 4.60 8.98
N MET A 101 11.62 5.92 9.12
CA MET A 101 12.84 6.44 9.74
C MET A 101 12.93 6.06 11.22
N PHE A 102 11.86 6.29 11.99
CA PHE A 102 11.84 5.98 13.42
C PHE A 102 11.96 4.48 13.70
N VAL A 103 11.28 3.63 12.91
CA VAL A 103 11.40 2.18 13.02
C VAL A 103 12.83 1.73 12.79
N ARG A 104 13.53 2.30 11.78
CA ARG A 104 14.94 1.98 11.52
C ARG A 104 15.86 2.46 12.65
N MET A 105 15.64 3.65 13.19
CA MET A 105 16.40 4.14 14.35
C MET A 105 16.24 3.18 15.54
N ALA A 106 15.01 2.82 15.87
CA ALA A 106 14.72 1.87 16.96
C ALA A 106 15.39 0.51 16.73
N LEU A 107 15.34 -0.02 15.50
CA LEU A 107 15.97 -1.28 15.15
C LEU A 107 17.50 -1.22 15.30
N ILE A 108 18.14 -0.14 14.81
CA ILE A 108 19.59 0.06 14.92
C ILE A 108 20.00 0.18 16.38
N MET A 109 19.30 1.00 17.17
CA MET A 109 19.57 1.16 18.60
C MET A 109 19.45 -0.17 19.33
N LYS A 110 18.39 -0.94 19.06
CA LYS A 110 18.18 -2.26 19.66
C LYS A 110 19.32 -3.23 19.34
N LEU A 111 19.76 -3.27 18.09
CA LEU A 111 20.83 -4.16 17.64
C LEU A 111 22.20 -3.79 18.23
N LEU A 112 22.43 -2.49 18.48
CA LEU A 112 23.67 -1.98 19.06
C LEU A 112 23.65 -1.91 20.59
N GLY A 113 22.52 -2.24 21.23
CA GLY A 113 22.35 -2.10 22.69
C GLY A 113 22.39 -0.65 23.17
N ALA A 114 22.06 0.32 22.31
CA ALA A 114 22.04 1.74 22.65
C ALA A 114 20.82 2.07 23.53
N GLU A 115 21.03 2.86 24.58
CA GLU A 115 19.95 3.42 25.39
C GLU A 115 19.20 4.52 24.63
N GLU A 116 17.94 4.76 25.00
CA GLU A 116 17.19 5.88 24.44
C GLU A 116 17.92 7.21 24.70
N PRO A 117 18.08 8.09 23.70
CA PRO A 117 18.59 9.42 23.93
C PRO A 117 17.66 10.11 24.94
N ARG A 118 18.21 10.57 26.07
CA ARG A 118 17.43 11.35 27.04
C ARG A 118 16.94 12.61 26.33
N ALA A 119 15.62 12.83 26.37
CA ALA A 119 14.95 14.01 25.83
C ALA A 119 15.38 15.29 26.56
#